data_AF-A0A226WZG2-F1
#
_entry.id   AF-A0A226WZG2-F1
#
_cell.length_a   1.000
_cell.length_b   1.000
_cell.length_c   1.000
_cell.angle_alpha   90.00
_cell.angle_beta   90.00
_cell.angle_gamma   90.00
#
_symmetry.space_group_name_H-M   'P 1'
#
loop_
_entity.id
_entity.type
_entity.pdbx_description
1 polymer ?
#
loop_
_entity_poly.entity_id
_entity_poly.type
_entity_poly.pdbx_seq_one_letter_code
_entity_poly.pdbx_strand_id
1 'polypeptide(L)'
;MYWESFHTPKSFEVRAEAQITPHLPGVIIFVHGVNSEGEWYDAAEQALCDGLNKRLNRNDLQPNTYRTHEDGHLIKRKLERDKPGNSPVIRFYWGYRAKSRTDTKWRVPLRNTAGADFWKQQEGDRDPWFWGGGPFQNGTNNLQQLWSEKGFCRDVAGIDLQAFNTEWDRELHDAPPRNYNAHAAQRLAKLIDDIRNNSPRDTITIMSHSQGTMVAMAATALCETRAPDALIVMNSPFALEDKLTDALTCGNERPTTGARLRTFKAIAQRIKEDKHVFTADELQQLHVGATEDMHLWRPDLATDNGISERDNHGRMYVYFNPHDRVMGSAPLQSIGWQGIDDKLLAELGDTVKQRMLARGTPCGDEPGVQNFGTLPPIPDPEPGVNPNSFWNGNRTLLGTQLWAVPKWGQKVTINAEKVPNPITADEMSKPVEKFVVTVKGKNPRQAYFDESRRVQDMLSAKDSDGAYKDPCYTFLDSIYDRQLWMERQDVYANSGKRRELETEDERRERIAMYQPMPTNHSTLPMHQVFMSRVAAYDLPIGFCDAYETPDGFWYGLIRDADWTQTNDAYYREGELTMPPAPSQIDSETVAEVVTKADQERQKWGGA
;
A
#
# COMPACT_ATOMS: atom_id res chain seq x y z
N MET A 1 11.40 -38.05 25.23
CA MET A 1 12.82 -38.41 25.42
C MET A 1 13.46 -37.19 26.05
N TYR A 2 13.83 -37.25 27.33
CA TYR A 2 14.46 -36.11 28.00
C TYR A 2 15.96 -36.10 27.65
N TRP A 3 16.49 -34.96 27.23
CA TRP A 3 17.92 -34.74 27.08
C TRP A 3 18.40 -33.90 28.26
N GLU A 4 19.23 -34.48 29.12
CA GLU A 4 20.02 -33.75 30.10
C GLU A 4 21.43 -33.55 29.53
N SER A 5 21.90 -32.30 29.48
CA SER A 5 23.30 -32.01 29.19
C SER A 5 24.12 -32.13 30.48
N PHE A 6 25.20 -32.89 30.46
CA PHE A 6 26.18 -32.94 31.55
C PHE A 6 27.29 -31.93 31.27
N HIS A 7 27.71 -31.18 32.29
CA HIS A 7 28.93 -30.38 32.21
C HIS A 7 30.13 -31.32 32.08
N THR A 8 30.90 -31.21 31.00
CA THR A 8 32.19 -31.89 30.87
C THR A 8 33.15 -31.36 31.95
N PRO A 9 33.95 -32.23 32.62
CA PRO A 9 34.99 -31.78 33.53
C PRO A 9 35.92 -30.77 32.84
N LYS A 10 36.42 -29.76 33.58
CA LYS A 10 37.35 -28.74 33.06
C LYS A 10 38.56 -29.28 32.28
N SER A 11 38.91 -30.55 32.46
CA SER A 11 40.01 -31.23 31.78
C SER A 11 39.69 -31.77 30.39
N PHE A 12 38.42 -31.75 29.96
CA PHE A 12 37.99 -32.17 28.62
C PHE A 12 37.61 -30.94 27.78
N GLU A 13 38.52 -30.48 26.93
CA GLU A 13 38.30 -29.36 26.00
C GLU A 13 37.50 -29.76 24.74
N VAL A 14 36.62 -30.75 24.85
CA VAL A 14 35.67 -31.06 23.77
C VAL A 14 34.45 -30.17 23.97
N ARG A 15 34.47 -29.01 23.32
CA ARG A 15 33.30 -28.13 23.23
C ARG A 15 32.44 -28.61 22.08
N ALA A 16 31.23 -29.08 22.36
CA ALA A 16 30.24 -29.22 21.31
C ALA A 16 29.93 -27.81 20.77
N GLU A 17 30.12 -27.59 19.48
CA GLU A 17 29.69 -26.36 18.84
C GLU A 17 28.17 -26.30 18.90
N ALA A 18 27.64 -25.39 19.72
CA ALA A 18 26.23 -25.03 19.67
C ALA A 18 26.09 -23.90 18.65
N GLN A 19 25.67 -24.23 17.43
CA GLN A 19 25.32 -23.22 16.43
C GLN A 19 23.97 -22.61 16.82
N ILE A 20 24.01 -21.44 17.44
CA ILE A 20 22.82 -20.63 17.68
C ILE A 20 22.53 -19.88 16.39
N THR A 21 21.39 -20.18 15.78
CA THR A 21 20.94 -19.47 14.58
C THR A 21 20.64 -18.01 14.95
N PRO A 22 21.07 -17.02 14.14
CA PRO A 22 20.69 -15.63 14.39
C PRO A 22 19.17 -15.44 14.32
N HIS A 23 18.61 -14.67 15.24
CA HIS A 23 17.21 -14.26 15.21
C HIS A 23 16.89 -13.55 13.89
N LEU A 24 15.67 -13.69 13.38
CA LEU A 24 15.18 -12.79 12.34
C LEU A 24 15.15 -11.34 12.86
N PRO A 25 15.39 -10.34 12.00
CA PRO A 25 15.54 -8.94 12.41
C PRO A 25 14.18 -8.25 12.68
N GLY A 26 13.32 -8.87 13.48
CA GLY A 26 11.94 -8.47 13.71
C GLY A 26 10.94 -9.05 12.69
N VAL A 27 9.66 -8.86 12.98
CA VAL A 27 8.51 -9.23 12.14
C VAL A 27 8.13 -8.04 11.27
N ILE A 28 8.03 -8.25 9.96
CA ILE A 28 7.62 -7.23 8.98
C ILE A 28 6.28 -7.66 8.37
N ILE A 29 5.22 -6.92 8.62
CA ILE A 29 3.89 -7.21 8.09
C ILE A 29 3.62 -6.34 6.86
N PHE A 30 3.47 -6.96 5.70
CA PHE A 30 3.10 -6.27 4.47
C PHE A 30 1.58 -6.10 4.36
N VAL A 31 1.13 -4.90 3.97
CA VAL A 31 -0.30 -4.57 3.80
C VAL A 31 -0.56 -3.87 2.46
N HIS A 32 -1.30 -4.53 1.57
CA HIS A 32 -1.60 -4.05 0.22
C HIS A 32 -2.79 -3.07 0.17
N GLY A 33 -2.93 -2.37 -0.96
CA GLY A 33 -3.98 -1.38 -1.22
C GLY A 33 -5.33 -1.94 -1.65
N VAL A 34 -6.21 -1.05 -2.12
CA VAL A 34 -7.47 -1.41 -2.80
C VAL A 34 -7.18 -1.99 -4.18
N ASN A 35 -8.10 -2.82 -4.69
CA ASN A 35 -7.99 -3.42 -6.02
C ASN A 35 -6.61 -4.05 -6.26
N SER A 36 -6.10 -4.74 -5.24
CA SER A 36 -4.76 -5.31 -5.19
C SER A 36 -4.81 -6.61 -4.42
N GLU A 37 -3.99 -7.56 -4.86
CA GLU A 37 -3.75 -8.83 -4.17
C GLU A 37 -2.29 -8.98 -3.75
N GLY A 38 -1.60 -7.85 -3.54
CA GLY A 38 -0.22 -7.81 -3.09
C GLY A 38 0.80 -8.04 -4.22
N GLU A 39 0.55 -7.49 -5.41
CA GLU A 39 1.40 -7.64 -6.60
C GLU A 39 2.84 -7.15 -6.36
N TRP A 40 3.04 -6.26 -5.39
CA TRP A 40 4.36 -5.74 -5.02
C TRP A 40 5.10 -6.60 -3.98
N TYR A 41 4.44 -7.56 -3.33
CA TYR A 41 4.99 -8.30 -2.19
C TYR A 41 6.26 -9.08 -2.55
N ASP A 42 6.28 -9.79 -3.68
CA ASP A 42 7.44 -10.59 -4.08
C ASP A 42 8.69 -9.73 -4.31
N ALA A 43 8.54 -8.63 -5.07
CA ALA A 43 9.64 -7.73 -5.38
C ALA A 43 10.16 -7.00 -4.13
N ALA A 44 9.26 -6.56 -3.25
CA ALA A 44 9.64 -5.90 -2.01
C ALA A 44 10.28 -6.84 -1.00
N GLU A 45 9.75 -8.06 -0.84
CA GLU A 45 10.30 -9.04 0.10
C GLU A 45 11.72 -9.47 -0.31
N GLN A 46 11.94 -9.76 -1.60
CA GLN A 46 13.29 -10.03 -2.11
C GLN A 46 14.24 -8.87 -1.83
N ALA A 47 13.86 -7.65 -2.20
CA ALA A 47 14.72 -6.49 -2.03
C ALA A 47 14.98 -6.14 -0.55
N LEU A 48 14.01 -6.36 0.34
CA LEU A 48 14.21 -6.20 1.78
C LEU A 48 15.15 -7.26 2.34
N CYS A 49 15.00 -8.54 1.96
CA CYS A 49 15.94 -9.58 2.36
C CYS A 49 17.36 -9.25 1.90
N ASP A 50 17.54 -8.79 0.66
CA ASP A 50 18.84 -8.35 0.13
C ASP A 50 19.42 -7.18 0.92
N GLY A 51 18.59 -6.18 1.23
CA GLY A 51 18.97 -5.01 2.02
C GLY A 51 19.35 -5.35 3.46
N LEU A 52 18.57 -6.21 4.12
CA LEU A 52 18.81 -6.67 5.49
C LEU A 52 20.04 -7.57 5.58
N ASN A 53 20.25 -8.46 4.61
CA ASN A 53 21.48 -9.24 4.48
C ASN A 53 22.70 -8.31 4.45
N LYS A 54 22.65 -7.26 3.62
CA LYS A 54 23.73 -6.26 3.57
C LYS A 54 23.87 -5.47 4.87
N ARG A 55 22.77 -5.01 5.46
CA ARG A 55 22.77 -4.20 6.69
C ARG A 55 23.32 -4.95 7.90
N LEU A 56 23.03 -6.25 8.00
CA LEU A 56 23.31 -7.10 9.16
C LEU A 56 24.50 -8.05 8.96
N ASN A 57 25.23 -7.90 7.86
CA ASN A 57 26.32 -8.80 7.43
C ASN A 57 25.89 -10.27 7.42
N ARG A 58 24.74 -10.53 6.80
CA ARG A 58 24.09 -11.84 6.65
C ARG A 58 23.98 -12.23 5.18
N ASN A 59 23.73 -13.51 4.94
CA ASN A 59 23.50 -14.06 3.60
C ASN A 59 22.39 -15.12 3.56
N ASP A 60 21.72 -15.33 4.70
CA ASP A 60 20.76 -16.40 4.92
C ASP A 60 19.30 -15.94 4.76
N LEU A 61 19.02 -14.64 4.81
CA LEU A 61 17.66 -14.11 4.64
C LEU A 61 17.21 -14.29 3.19
N GLN A 62 16.11 -14.99 2.98
CA GLN A 62 15.56 -15.31 1.66
C GLN A 62 14.04 -15.16 1.68
N PRO A 63 13.42 -14.62 0.63
CA PRO A 63 11.97 -14.41 0.59
C PRO A 63 11.19 -15.73 0.66
N ASN A 64 9.98 -15.66 1.23
CA ASN A 64 9.03 -16.75 1.21
C ASN A 64 8.52 -17.02 -0.22
N THR A 65 8.39 -18.30 -0.56
CA THR A 65 7.79 -18.74 -1.84
C THR A 65 6.35 -19.18 -1.62
N TYR A 66 5.43 -18.67 -2.44
CA TYR A 66 4.01 -19.01 -2.37
C TYR A 66 3.55 -19.65 -3.68
N ARG A 67 2.87 -20.79 -3.56
CA ARG A 67 2.19 -21.44 -4.68
C ARG A 67 0.78 -20.87 -4.82
N THR A 68 0.46 -20.43 -6.03
CA THR A 68 -0.87 -19.94 -6.42
C THR A 68 -1.47 -20.71 -7.59
N HIS A 69 -0.68 -21.57 -8.25
CA HIS A 69 -1.11 -22.38 -9.39
C HIS A 69 -0.70 -23.85 -9.21
N GLU A 70 -1.54 -24.75 -9.72
CA GLU A 70 -1.28 -26.20 -9.78
C GLU A 70 -1.88 -26.73 -11.08
N ASP A 71 -1.06 -27.41 -11.90
CA ASP A 71 -1.43 -27.92 -13.23
C ASP A 71 -2.07 -26.86 -14.16
N GLY A 72 -1.60 -25.60 -14.06
CA GLY A 72 -2.13 -24.47 -14.85
C GLY A 72 -3.43 -23.87 -14.32
N HIS A 73 -3.96 -24.39 -13.20
CA HIS A 73 -5.17 -23.87 -12.55
C HIS A 73 -4.82 -23.04 -11.32
N LEU A 74 -5.56 -21.94 -11.12
CA LEU A 74 -5.43 -21.12 -9.92
C LEU A 74 -5.91 -21.90 -8.70
N ILE A 75 -5.12 -21.88 -7.64
CA ILE A 75 -5.45 -22.47 -6.35
C ILE A 75 -5.38 -21.42 -5.24
N LYS A 76 -5.91 -21.77 -4.07
CA LYS A 76 -5.65 -21.00 -2.85
C LYS A 76 -4.14 -20.86 -2.66
N ARG A 77 -3.70 -19.64 -2.34
CA ARG A 77 -2.32 -19.34 -2.00
C ARG A 77 -1.85 -20.30 -0.90
N LYS A 78 -0.66 -20.87 -1.04
CA LYS A 78 -0.04 -21.76 -0.05
C LYS A 78 1.43 -21.45 0.05
N LEU A 79 1.95 -21.32 1.27
CA LEU A 79 3.39 -21.22 1.51
C LEU A 79 4.06 -22.55 1.17
N GLU A 80 5.15 -22.52 0.40
CA GLU A 80 5.96 -23.70 0.08
C GLU A 80 6.86 -24.09 1.27
N ARG A 81 6.40 -25.06 2.06
CA ARG A 81 7.10 -25.48 3.30
C ARG A 81 8.33 -26.34 3.07
N ASP A 82 8.44 -26.95 1.90
CA ASP A 82 9.59 -27.74 1.45
C ASP A 82 10.76 -26.86 1.00
N LYS A 83 10.50 -25.57 0.77
CA LYS A 83 11.51 -24.54 0.46
C LYS A 83 11.26 -23.30 1.34
N PRO A 84 11.41 -23.42 2.68
CA PRO A 84 11.12 -22.31 3.57
C PRO A 84 12.09 -21.16 3.29
N GLY A 85 11.55 -19.97 3.01
CA GLY A 85 12.35 -18.74 3.01
C GLY A 85 12.66 -18.36 4.45
N ASN A 86 13.91 -18.00 4.74
CA ASN A 86 14.27 -17.44 6.05
C ASN A 86 13.87 -15.95 6.08
N SER A 87 12.58 -15.66 5.92
CA SER A 87 12.06 -14.32 5.70
C SER A 87 11.40 -13.76 6.96
N PRO A 88 11.70 -12.50 7.36
CA PRO A 88 10.98 -11.80 8.41
C PRO A 88 9.57 -11.34 8.01
N VAL A 89 9.14 -11.59 6.77
CA VAL A 89 7.92 -11.01 6.21
C VAL A 89 6.69 -11.91 6.40
N ILE A 90 5.62 -11.31 6.94
CA ILE A 90 4.26 -11.84 6.92
C ILE A 90 3.42 -11.01 5.95
N ARG A 91 2.82 -11.66 4.95
CA ARG A 91 1.97 -11.00 3.95
C ARG A 91 0.51 -10.97 4.40
N PHE A 92 0.00 -9.78 4.74
CA PHE A 92 -1.40 -9.61 5.15
C PHE A 92 -2.30 -9.36 3.93
N TYR A 93 -3.38 -10.13 3.82
CA TYR A 93 -4.37 -10.02 2.76
C TYR A 93 -5.75 -9.71 3.33
N TRP A 94 -6.44 -8.81 2.65
CA TRP A 94 -7.77 -8.34 3.01
C TRP A 94 -8.57 -7.99 1.75
N GLY A 95 -9.88 -7.77 1.89
CA GLY A 95 -10.69 -7.34 0.76
C GLY A 95 -12.18 -7.34 1.03
N TYR A 96 -12.94 -7.25 -0.06
CA TYR A 96 -14.40 -7.28 -0.04
C TYR A 96 -14.92 -8.65 -0.45
N ARG A 97 -15.86 -9.19 0.32
CA ARG A 97 -16.62 -10.40 0.00
C ARG A 97 -18.08 -10.05 -0.25
N ALA A 98 -18.65 -10.63 -1.30
CA ALA A 98 -20.08 -10.56 -1.58
C ALA A 98 -20.91 -11.25 -0.47
N LYS A 99 -22.12 -10.75 -0.21
CA LYS A 99 -22.99 -11.35 0.82
C LYS A 99 -23.56 -12.70 0.40
N SER A 100 -23.85 -12.88 -0.88
CA SER A 100 -24.45 -14.10 -1.42
C SER A 100 -23.98 -14.37 -2.85
N ARG A 101 -24.24 -15.59 -3.34
CA ARG A 101 -23.93 -16.05 -4.71
C ARG A 101 -24.63 -15.25 -5.83
N THR A 102 -25.63 -14.45 -5.50
CA THR A 102 -26.42 -13.66 -6.48
C THR A 102 -26.41 -12.17 -6.19
N ASP A 103 -25.57 -11.71 -5.25
CA ASP A 103 -25.50 -10.29 -4.90
C ASP A 103 -24.79 -9.50 -6.01
N THR A 104 -25.59 -9.05 -6.98
CA THR A 104 -25.17 -8.25 -8.13
C THR A 104 -25.34 -6.75 -7.90
N LYS A 105 -25.68 -6.35 -6.67
CA LYS A 105 -25.96 -4.95 -6.31
C LYS A 105 -24.76 -4.05 -6.61
N TRP A 106 -23.57 -4.54 -6.30
CA TRP A 106 -22.32 -3.81 -6.49
C TRP A 106 -21.56 -4.40 -7.68
N ARG A 107 -21.19 -3.55 -8.65
CA ARG A 107 -20.37 -3.94 -9.81
C ARG A 107 -18.91 -4.03 -9.41
N VAL A 108 -18.60 -5.08 -8.65
CA VAL A 108 -17.24 -5.43 -8.22
C VAL A 108 -16.77 -6.61 -9.08
N PRO A 109 -15.52 -6.64 -9.57
CA PRO A 109 -15.01 -7.71 -10.44
C PRO A 109 -14.73 -9.01 -9.65
N LEU A 110 -15.74 -9.54 -8.97
CA LEU A 110 -15.61 -10.63 -8.01
C LEU A 110 -15.10 -11.92 -8.66
N ARG A 111 -14.23 -12.63 -7.94
CA ARG A 111 -13.72 -13.96 -8.31
C ARG A 111 -13.76 -14.91 -7.12
N ASN A 112 -13.61 -16.21 -7.38
CA ASN A 112 -13.38 -17.20 -6.32
C ASN A 112 -11.91 -17.65 -6.29
N THR A 113 -11.55 -18.52 -5.35
CA THR A 113 -10.16 -18.98 -5.19
C THR A 113 -9.68 -19.90 -6.31
N ALA A 114 -10.58 -20.42 -7.13
CA ALA A 114 -10.24 -21.19 -8.33
C ALA A 114 -10.08 -20.28 -9.58
N GLY A 115 -10.26 -18.97 -9.43
CA GLY A 115 -10.15 -18.00 -10.53
C GLY A 115 -11.39 -17.92 -11.41
N ALA A 116 -12.53 -18.50 -11.00
CA ALA A 116 -13.79 -18.30 -11.70
C ALA A 116 -14.25 -16.85 -11.55
N ASP A 117 -14.94 -16.35 -12.57
CA ASP A 117 -15.48 -14.98 -12.63
C ASP A 117 -16.96 -14.98 -12.26
N PHE A 118 -17.33 -14.19 -11.26
CA PHE A 118 -18.70 -14.07 -10.76
C PHE A 118 -19.71 -13.60 -11.83
N TRP A 119 -19.26 -12.87 -12.84
CA TRP A 119 -20.11 -12.37 -13.91
C TRP A 119 -20.20 -13.32 -15.11
N LYS A 120 -19.39 -14.39 -15.12
CA LYS A 120 -19.34 -15.43 -16.15
C LYS A 120 -19.47 -16.84 -15.53
N GLN A 121 -20.31 -16.97 -14.50
CA GLN A 121 -20.46 -18.22 -13.74
C GLN A 121 -20.86 -19.40 -14.64
N GLN A 122 -20.22 -20.54 -14.39
CA GLN A 122 -20.53 -21.82 -15.02
C GLN A 122 -21.10 -22.80 -13.99
N GLU A 123 -21.72 -23.87 -14.48
CA GLU A 123 -22.17 -24.96 -13.63
C GLU A 123 -20.97 -25.60 -12.92
N GLY A 124 -20.99 -25.60 -11.58
CA GLY A 124 -19.90 -26.12 -10.75
C GLY A 124 -19.07 -25.05 -10.03
N ASP A 125 -19.20 -23.77 -10.38
CA ASP A 125 -18.51 -22.68 -9.69
C ASP A 125 -18.99 -22.55 -8.23
N ARG A 126 -18.02 -22.40 -7.33
CA ARG A 126 -18.24 -22.34 -5.88
C ARG A 126 -17.96 -20.95 -5.31
N ASP A 127 -18.71 -20.61 -4.28
CA ASP A 127 -18.48 -19.47 -3.40
C ASP A 127 -17.36 -19.78 -2.38
N PRO A 128 -16.85 -18.79 -1.63
CA PRO A 128 -17.19 -17.36 -1.62
C PRO A 128 -16.62 -16.57 -2.81
N TRP A 129 -17.32 -15.50 -3.17
CA TRP A 129 -16.90 -14.52 -4.18
C TRP A 129 -16.31 -13.29 -3.50
N PHE A 130 -15.10 -12.90 -3.90
CA PHE A 130 -14.34 -11.84 -3.25
C PHE A 130 -13.51 -11.02 -4.25
N TRP A 131 -12.99 -9.90 -3.75
CA TRP A 131 -12.02 -9.07 -4.46
C TRP A 131 -10.99 -8.51 -3.49
N GLY A 132 -9.71 -8.72 -3.78
CA GLY A 132 -8.59 -8.24 -2.98
C GLY A 132 -8.58 -6.72 -2.84
N GLY A 133 -8.45 -6.25 -1.60
CA GLY A 133 -8.46 -4.83 -1.26
C GLY A 133 -9.82 -4.14 -1.43
N GLY A 134 -10.82 -4.85 -1.95
CA GLY A 134 -12.11 -4.28 -2.30
C GLY A 134 -12.09 -3.41 -3.56
N PRO A 135 -13.26 -2.87 -3.96
CA PRO A 135 -13.39 -2.08 -5.18
C PRO A 135 -12.54 -0.80 -5.15
N PHE A 136 -11.88 -0.49 -6.27
CA PHE A 136 -10.93 0.62 -6.41
C PHE A 136 -11.48 1.96 -5.89
N GLN A 137 -12.68 2.32 -6.34
CA GLN A 137 -13.37 3.57 -6.01
C GLN A 137 -13.75 3.70 -4.53
N ASN A 138 -13.71 2.61 -3.78
CA ASN A 138 -14.14 2.57 -2.40
C ASN A 138 -13.01 2.89 -1.40
N GLY A 139 -11.81 3.20 -1.91
CA GLY A 139 -10.76 3.84 -1.13
C GLY A 139 -11.23 5.14 -0.47
N THR A 140 -10.53 5.57 0.57
CA THR A 140 -10.84 6.79 1.33
C THR A 140 -9.57 7.49 1.77
N ASN A 141 -9.66 8.81 1.90
CA ASN A 141 -8.59 9.70 2.33
C ASN A 141 -8.65 10.06 3.82
N ASN A 142 -9.55 9.45 4.60
CA ASN A 142 -9.71 9.68 6.03
C ASN A 142 -10.10 8.41 6.79
N LEU A 143 -9.70 8.31 8.07
CA LEU A 143 -9.85 7.08 8.84
C LEU A 143 -11.30 6.82 9.28
N GLN A 144 -12.09 7.88 9.48
CA GLN A 144 -13.49 7.83 9.90
C GLN A 144 -14.33 6.99 8.92
N GLN A 145 -14.06 7.15 7.62
CA GLN A 145 -14.80 6.43 6.58
C GLN A 145 -14.58 4.91 6.56
N LEU A 146 -13.58 4.37 7.26
CA LEU A 146 -13.43 2.90 7.38
C LEU A 146 -14.62 2.27 8.10
N TRP A 147 -15.29 3.03 8.97
CA TRP A 147 -16.52 2.64 9.68
C TRP A 147 -17.81 3.11 8.99
N SER A 148 -17.72 3.63 7.76
CA SER A 148 -18.91 4.13 7.08
C SER A 148 -19.83 3.00 6.61
N GLU A 149 -21.10 3.10 6.97
CA GLU A 149 -22.19 2.27 6.42
C GLU A 149 -22.53 2.63 4.96
N LYS A 150 -21.81 3.58 4.36
CA LYS A 150 -21.95 4.00 2.97
C LYS A 150 -20.65 3.73 2.20
N GLY A 151 -20.79 3.29 0.96
CA GLY A 151 -19.69 3.19 0.00
C GLY A 151 -19.56 4.41 -0.89
N PHE A 152 -18.73 4.29 -1.91
CA PHE A 152 -18.70 5.23 -3.03
C PHE A 152 -20.01 5.22 -3.83
N CYS A 153 -20.45 6.41 -4.25
CA CYS A 153 -21.60 6.63 -5.14
C CYS A 153 -21.09 7.33 -6.40
N ARG A 154 -21.36 6.77 -7.59
CA ARG A 154 -20.86 7.29 -8.86
C ARG A 154 -21.50 8.62 -9.21
N ASP A 155 -22.81 8.72 -9.05
CA ASP A 155 -23.56 9.93 -9.37
C ASP A 155 -23.89 10.70 -8.09
N VAL A 156 -23.31 11.89 -7.93
CA VAL A 156 -23.63 12.77 -6.81
C VAL A 156 -24.10 14.13 -7.31
N ALA A 157 -25.31 14.53 -6.89
CA ALA A 157 -25.94 15.79 -7.28
C ALA A 157 -26.00 16.01 -8.81
N GLY A 158 -26.15 14.93 -9.59
CA GLY A 158 -26.20 14.96 -11.06
C GLY A 158 -24.83 15.03 -11.75
N ILE A 159 -23.73 14.84 -11.02
CA ILE A 159 -22.37 14.78 -11.54
C ILE A 159 -21.90 13.32 -11.54
N ASP A 160 -21.57 12.77 -12.72
CA ASP A 160 -20.93 11.45 -12.87
C ASP A 160 -19.44 11.56 -12.52
N LEU A 161 -19.04 10.96 -11.40
CA LEU A 161 -17.68 10.97 -10.91
C LEU A 161 -16.70 10.18 -11.79
N GLN A 162 -17.17 9.33 -12.72
CA GLN A 162 -16.32 8.68 -13.72
C GLN A 162 -15.58 9.72 -14.59
N ALA A 163 -16.15 10.92 -14.77
CA ALA A 163 -15.47 12.00 -15.48
C ALA A 163 -14.16 12.42 -14.81
N PHE A 164 -14.05 12.27 -13.48
CA PHE A 164 -12.89 12.62 -12.65
C PHE A 164 -11.96 11.42 -12.38
N ASN A 165 -12.23 10.27 -13.00
CA ASN A 165 -11.42 9.07 -12.82
C ASN A 165 -10.06 9.22 -13.52
N THR A 166 -8.97 9.12 -12.75
CA THR A 166 -7.61 9.15 -13.30
C THR A 166 -7.24 7.82 -13.96
N GLU A 167 -7.87 6.74 -13.49
CA GLU A 167 -7.66 5.35 -13.92
C GLU A 167 -8.84 4.92 -14.77
N TRP A 168 -8.88 5.39 -16.02
CA TRP A 168 -9.99 5.07 -16.92
C TRP A 168 -10.19 3.56 -17.13
N ASP A 169 -9.11 2.78 -17.03
CA ASP A 169 -9.13 1.32 -17.03
C ASP A 169 -9.67 0.71 -15.73
N ARG A 170 -10.10 1.50 -14.75
CA ARG A 170 -10.79 1.06 -13.53
C ARG A 170 -12.09 1.83 -13.44
N GLU A 171 -13.09 1.43 -14.24
CA GLU A 171 -14.39 2.11 -14.28
C GLU A 171 -15.01 2.23 -12.88
N LEU A 172 -15.46 3.43 -12.54
CA LEU A 172 -16.12 3.69 -11.27
C LEU A 172 -17.57 3.23 -11.35
N HIS A 173 -17.98 2.45 -10.35
CA HIS A 173 -19.36 2.06 -10.11
C HIS A 173 -19.70 2.28 -8.64
N ASP A 174 -20.99 2.25 -8.30
CA ASP A 174 -21.40 2.27 -6.90
C ASP A 174 -20.76 1.11 -6.11
N ALA A 175 -20.33 1.41 -4.90
CA ALA A 175 -19.55 0.50 -4.07
C ALA A 175 -20.25 0.14 -2.76
N PRO A 176 -19.94 -1.04 -2.19
CA PRO A 176 -20.49 -1.47 -0.91
C PRO A 176 -20.07 -0.56 0.26
N PRO A 177 -20.76 -0.65 1.41
CA PRO A 177 -20.30 -0.05 2.66
C PRO A 177 -18.83 -0.36 2.96
N ARG A 178 -18.16 0.56 3.65
CA ARG A 178 -16.70 0.49 3.87
C ARG A 178 -16.30 -0.32 5.10
N ASN A 179 -17.26 -0.81 5.88
CA ASN A 179 -17.07 -1.59 7.11
C ASN A 179 -16.13 -2.82 6.98
N TYR A 180 -15.93 -3.39 5.79
CA TYR A 180 -14.89 -4.41 5.57
C TYR A 180 -13.46 -3.90 5.79
N ASN A 181 -13.20 -2.60 5.65
CA ASN A 181 -11.92 -1.99 5.99
C ASN A 181 -11.69 -1.98 7.51
N ALA A 182 -12.71 -1.61 8.30
CA ALA A 182 -12.63 -1.65 9.77
C ALA A 182 -12.42 -3.08 10.28
N HIS A 183 -13.09 -4.06 9.68
CA HIS A 183 -12.87 -5.47 9.95
C HIS A 183 -11.44 -5.92 9.62
N ALA A 184 -10.91 -5.53 8.45
CA ALA A 184 -9.53 -5.81 8.08
C ALA A 184 -8.53 -5.20 9.07
N ALA A 185 -8.78 -3.97 9.53
CA ALA A 185 -7.95 -3.31 10.55
C ALA A 185 -7.98 -4.07 11.88
N GLN A 186 -9.14 -4.56 12.32
CA GLN A 186 -9.24 -5.40 13.52
C GLN A 186 -8.48 -6.71 13.39
N ARG A 187 -8.53 -7.36 12.22
CA ARG A 187 -7.76 -8.59 11.96
C ARG A 187 -6.26 -8.34 12.03
N LEU A 188 -5.80 -7.23 11.45
CA LEU A 188 -4.39 -6.85 11.51
C LEU A 188 -3.96 -6.52 12.96
N ALA A 189 -4.78 -5.78 13.71
CA ALA A 189 -4.54 -5.51 15.12
C ALA A 189 -4.46 -6.81 15.93
N LYS A 190 -5.41 -7.73 15.71
CA LYS A 190 -5.41 -9.04 16.36
C LYS A 190 -4.18 -9.88 16.01
N LEU A 191 -3.72 -9.86 14.76
CA LEU A 191 -2.49 -10.54 14.36
C LEU A 191 -1.27 -10.00 15.15
N ILE A 192 -1.19 -8.68 15.34
CA ILE A 192 -0.15 -8.04 16.14
C ILE A 192 -0.27 -8.44 17.62
N ASP A 193 -1.48 -8.38 18.17
CA ASP A 193 -1.74 -8.78 19.56
C ASP A 193 -1.45 -10.26 19.80
N ASP A 194 -1.74 -11.15 18.84
CA ASP A 194 -1.45 -12.58 18.93
C ASP A 194 0.08 -12.83 18.95
N ILE A 195 0.86 -12.09 18.14
CA ILE A 195 2.34 -12.11 18.22
C ILE A 195 2.78 -11.63 19.61
N ARG A 196 2.27 -10.49 20.09
CA ARG A 196 2.66 -9.89 21.37
C ARG A 196 2.34 -10.75 22.58
N ASN A 197 1.19 -11.42 22.57
CA ASN A 197 0.77 -12.29 23.66
C ASN A 197 1.63 -13.55 23.76
N ASN A 198 2.13 -14.05 22.63
CA ASN A 198 3.03 -15.20 22.59
C ASN A 198 4.50 -14.79 22.81
N SER A 199 4.94 -13.74 22.14
CA SER A 199 6.31 -13.25 22.03
C SER A 199 6.36 -11.73 22.32
N PRO A 200 6.31 -11.32 23.61
CA PRO A 200 6.13 -9.91 23.99
C PRO A 200 7.23 -8.95 23.52
N ARG A 201 8.46 -9.47 23.35
CA ARG A 201 9.65 -8.69 22.99
C ARG A 201 9.79 -8.41 21.49
N ASP A 202 9.01 -9.07 20.65
CA ASP A 202 9.23 -9.07 19.20
C ASP A 202 9.16 -7.69 18.57
N THR A 203 10.11 -7.31 17.74
CA THR A 203 10.00 -6.04 17.02
C THR A 203 9.04 -6.21 15.85
N ILE A 204 7.97 -5.41 15.77
CA ILE A 204 6.95 -5.51 14.72
C ILE A 204 6.92 -4.22 13.90
N THR A 205 7.13 -4.34 12.59
CA THR A 205 6.94 -3.23 11.64
C THR A 205 5.77 -3.53 10.72
N ILE A 206 4.85 -2.57 10.55
CA ILE A 206 3.87 -2.63 9.47
C ILE A 206 4.38 -1.83 8.28
N MET A 207 4.53 -2.48 7.14
CA MET A 207 4.89 -1.85 5.88
C MET A 207 3.70 -1.90 4.92
N SER A 208 3.13 -0.73 4.65
CA SER A 208 1.82 -0.62 4.00
C SER A 208 1.86 0.29 2.78
N HIS A 209 1.01 0.00 1.80
CA HIS A 209 0.91 0.77 0.56
C HIS A 209 -0.54 1.18 0.28
N SER A 210 -0.74 2.39 -0.26
CA SER A 210 -2.04 2.88 -0.72
C SER A 210 -3.12 2.79 0.39
N GLN A 211 -4.32 2.29 0.08
CA GLN A 211 -5.40 2.11 1.07
C GLN A 211 -4.99 1.19 2.23
N GLY A 212 -4.02 0.29 2.04
CA GLY A 212 -3.46 -0.54 3.10
C GLY A 212 -2.84 0.29 4.22
N THR A 213 -2.37 1.51 3.92
CA THR A 213 -1.89 2.46 4.94
C THR A 213 -2.99 2.92 5.89
N MET A 214 -4.24 3.02 5.39
CA MET A 214 -5.40 3.38 6.20
C MET A 214 -5.77 2.23 7.13
N VAL A 215 -5.73 1.00 6.62
CA VAL A 215 -5.92 -0.23 7.41
C VAL A 215 -4.84 -0.35 8.48
N ALA A 216 -3.58 -0.07 8.14
CA ALA A 216 -2.44 -0.12 9.08
C ALA A 216 -2.50 0.95 10.18
N MET A 217 -2.87 2.19 9.85
CA MET A 217 -3.08 3.24 10.86
C MET A 217 -4.26 2.93 11.78
N ALA A 218 -5.37 2.42 11.23
CA ALA A 218 -6.52 1.99 12.04
C ALA A 218 -6.17 0.80 12.94
N ALA A 219 -5.44 -0.19 12.42
CA ALA A 219 -4.96 -1.33 13.20
C ALA A 219 -4.06 -0.88 14.36
N THR A 220 -3.17 0.07 14.11
CA THR A 220 -2.30 0.68 15.14
C THR A 220 -3.11 1.28 16.30
N ALA A 221 -4.25 1.91 16.02
CA ALA A 221 -5.14 2.42 17.05
C ALA A 221 -5.91 1.31 17.79
N LEU A 222 -6.25 0.23 17.08
CA LEU A 222 -7.05 -0.90 17.58
C LEU A 222 -6.26 -1.93 18.39
N CYS A 223 -4.92 -1.97 18.29
CA CYS A 223 -4.10 -2.91 19.09
C CYS A 223 -4.42 -2.77 20.59
N GLU A 224 -4.76 -3.90 21.21
CA GLU A 224 -5.09 -3.99 22.65
C GLU A 224 -3.83 -4.03 23.51
N THR A 225 -2.76 -4.63 22.99
CA THR A 225 -1.47 -4.75 23.67
C THR A 225 -0.62 -3.50 23.44
N ARG A 226 0.29 -3.56 22.47
CA ARG A 226 1.23 -2.53 22.10
C ARG A 226 1.15 -2.30 20.60
N ALA A 227 1.16 -1.05 20.17
CA ALA A 227 1.27 -0.66 18.77
C ALA A 227 2.52 -1.28 18.11
N PRO A 228 2.55 -1.40 16.77
CA PRO A 228 3.77 -1.76 16.06
C PRO A 228 4.91 -0.80 16.41
N ASP A 229 6.13 -1.33 16.48
CA ASP A 229 7.35 -0.56 16.78
C ASP A 229 7.68 0.44 15.67
N ALA A 230 7.28 0.15 14.44
CA ALA A 230 7.31 1.13 13.35
C ALA A 230 6.14 0.97 12.39
N LEU A 231 5.71 2.09 11.83
CA LEU A 231 4.68 2.15 10.79
C LEU A 231 5.23 2.83 9.54
N ILE A 232 5.31 2.10 8.44
CA ILE A 232 5.75 2.61 7.14
C ILE A 232 4.53 2.74 6.23
N VAL A 233 4.26 3.95 5.77
CA VAL A 233 3.16 4.27 4.85
C VAL A 233 3.69 4.76 3.51
N MET A 234 3.46 3.98 2.46
CA MET A 234 3.86 4.28 1.08
C MET A 234 2.66 4.73 0.27
N ASN A 235 2.76 5.89 -0.39
CA ASN A 235 1.69 6.41 -1.25
C ASN A 235 0.33 6.45 -0.54
N SER A 236 0.32 6.87 0.74
CA SER A 236 -0.91 6.86 1.54
C SER A 236 -1.96 7.83 0.98
N PRO A 237 -3.24 7.43 0.87
CA PRO A 237 -4.33 8.32 0.47
C PRO A 237 -4.77 9.27 1.59
N PHE A 238 -4.22 9.15 2.81
CA PHE A 238 -4.59 10.02 3.93
C PHE A 238 -4.37 11.49 3.58
N ALA A 239 -5.41 12.30 3.72
CA ALA A 239 -5.37 13.74 3.48
C ALA A 239 -5.46 14.50 4.79
N LEU A 240 -4.55 15.45 4.99
CA LEU A 240 -4.51 16.32 6.17
C LEU A 240 -5.57 17.42 6.13
N GLU A 241 -6.03 17.81 4.94
CA GLU A 241 -6.98 18.91 4.73
C GLU A 241 -8.32 18.41 4.20
N ASP A 242 -9.41 19.05 4.68
CA ASP A 242 -10.75 18.95 4.08
C ASP A 242 -10.78 19.64 2.71
N LYS A 243 -11.44 18.99 1.74
CA LYS A 243 -11.52 19.46 0.36
C LYS A 243 -12.96 19.64 -0.10
N LEU A 244 -13.18 20.52 -1.08
CA LEU A 244 -14.48 20.66 -1.73
C LEU A 244 -14.96 19.33 -2.35
N THR A 245 -14.05 18.53 -2.88
CA THR A 245 -14.32 17.19 -3.42
C THR A 245 -14.75 16.19 -2.34
N ASP A 246 -14.34 16.37 -1.09
CA ASP A 246 -14.86 15.57 0.01
C ASP A 246 -16.34 15.88 0.24
N ALA A 247 -16.74 17.16 0.16
CA ALA A 247 -18.15 17.55 0.24
C ALA A 247 -19.00 16.91 -0.87
N LEU A 248 -18.43 16.73 -2.06
CA LEU A 248 -19.10 16.05 -3.18
C LEU A 248 -19.25 14.54 -2.97
N THR A 249 -18.43 13.89 -2.14
CA THR A 249 -18.46 12.43 -1.99
C THR A 249 -19.15 11.97 -0.71
N CYS A 250 -19.00 12.72 0.39
CA CYS A 250 -19.55 12.37 1.70
C CYS A 250 -20.31 13.52 2.38
N GLY A 251 -20.61 14.60 1.66
CA GLY A 251 -21.43 15.70 2.19
C GLY A 251 -20.80 16.34 3.42
N ASN A 252 -21.63 16.74 4.38
CA ASN A 252 -21.17 17.33 5.65
C ASN A 252 -20.80 16.27 6.71
N GLU A 253 -20.96 14.97 6.43
CA GLU A 253 -20.47 13.88 7.29
C GLU A 253 -18.93 13.72 7.20
N ARG A 254 -18.27 14.49 6.33
CA ARG A 254 -16.83 14.50 6.18
C ARG A 254 -16.11 15.04 7.43
N PRO A 255 -14.93 14.50 7.78
CA PRO A 255 -14.15 15.00 8.89
C PRO A 255 -13.57 16.39 8.58
N THR A 256 -13.47 17.23 9.61
CA THR A 256 -12.83 18.54 9.48
C THR A 256 -11.32 18.41 9.27
N THR A 257 -10.66 19.46 8.75
CA THR A 257 -9.19 19.55 8.75
C THR A 257 -8.61 19.35 10.16
N GLY A 258 -9.27 19.90 11.18
CA GLY A 258 -8.88 19.72 12.57
C GLY A 258 -8.92 18.25 13.02
N ALA A 259 -10.00 17.54 12.70
CA ALA A 259 -10.16 16.12 13.01
C ALA A 259 -9.11 15.26 12.31
N ARG A 260 -8.82 15.53 11.03
CA ARG A 260 -7.77 14.85 10.25
C ARG A 260 -6.40 15.03 10.91
N LEU A 261 -6.04 16.26 11.26
CA LEU A 261 -4.76 16.57 11.93
C LEU A 261 -4.66 15.92 13.31
N ARG A 262 -5.70 16.02 14.15
CA ARG A 262 -5.71 15.40 15.49
C ARG A 262 -5.62 13.88 15.41
N THR A 263 -6.31 13.27 14.45
CA THR A 263 -6.23 11.82 14.19
C THR A 263 -4.80 11.41 13.81
N PHE A 264 -4.18 12.09 12.84
CA PHE A 264 -2.80 11.78 12.43
C PHE A 264 -1.81 11.89 13.60
N LYS A 265 -1.93 12.97 14.38
CA LYS A 265 -1.12 13.18 15.59
C LYS A 265 -1.34 12.10 16.64
N ALA A 266 -2.58 11.66 16.85
CA ALA A 266 -2.91 10.62 17.82
C ALA A 266 -2.29 9.26 17.42
N ILE A 267 -2.27 8.91 16.13
CA ILE A 267 -1.59 7.70 15.65
C ILE A 267 -0.07 7.79 15.86
N ALA A 268 0.54 8.91 15.47
CA ALA A 268 1.97 9.12 15.68
C ALA A 268 2.33 9.07 17.17
N GLN A 269 1.52 9.71 18.02
CA GLN A 269 1.69 9.70 19.46
C GLN A 269 1.56 8.30 20.05
N ARG A 270 0.59 7.50 19.59
CA ARG A 270 0.45 6.10 20.02
C ARG A 270 1.72 5.28 19.74
N ILE A 271 2.28 5.40 18.54
CA ILE A 271 3.54 4.72 18.16
C ILE A 271 4.70 5.18 19.06
N LYS A 272 4.76 6.48 19.37
CA LYS A 272 5.80 7.05 20.24
C LYS A 272 5.69 6.55 21.68
N GLU A 273 4.50 6.53 22.24
CA GLU A 273 4.23 6.11 23.63
C GLU A 273 4.50 4.62 23.83
N ASP A 274 4.15 3.80 22.84
CA ASP A 274 4.31 2.36 22.84
C ASP A 274 5.73 1.91 22.42
N LYS A 275 6.68 2.86 22.26
CA LYS A 275 8.06 2.55 21.92
C LYS A 275 8.67 1.60 22.95
N HIS A 276 9.12 0.43 22.49
CA HIS A 276 9.91 -0.47 23.33
C HIS A 276 11.38 -0.05 23.32
N VAL A 277 11.94 0.09 24.52
CA VAL A 277 13.34 0.43 24.75
C VAL A 277 14.03 -0.79 25.32
N PHE A 278 14.99 -1.33 24.60
CA PHE A 278 15.72 -2.51 25.04
C PHE A 278 16.52 -2.23 26.31
N THR A 279 16.44 -3.17 27.25
CA THR A 279 17.32 -3.24 28.42
C THR A 279 18.72 -3.72 28.03
N ALA A 280 19.70 -3.51 28.92
CA ALA A 280 21.06 -3.99 28.69
C ALA A 280 21.15 -5.52 28.57
N ASP A 281 20.26 -6.25 29.26
CA ASP A 281 20.21 -7.71 29.21
C ASP A 281 19.56 -8.20 27.91
N GLU A 282 18.54 -7.50 27.41
CA GLU A 282 17.95 -7.77 26.09
C GLU A 282 18.97 -7.53 24.97
N LEU A 283 19.69 -6.41 25.01
CA LEU A 283 20.75 -6.14 24.01
C LEU A 283 21.87 -7.18 24.03
N GLN A 284 22.11 -7.87 25.15
CA GLN A 284 23.07 -8.99 25.20
C GLN A 284 22.52 -10.27 24.57
N GLN A 285 21.20 -10.46 24.58
CA GLN A 285 20.54 -11.62 24.00
C GLN A 285 20.21 -11.44 22.51
N LEU A 286 20.24 -10.20 22.02
CA LEU A 286 19.84 -9.86 20.66
C LEU A 286 20.91 -10.28 19.63
N HIS A 287 20.77 -11.47 19.09
CA HIS A 287 21.66 -12.01 18.05
C HIS A 287 21.03 -11.94 16.65
N VAL A 288 20.93 -10.76 16.07
CA VAL A 288 20.26 -10.53 14.76
C VAL A 288 21.22 -10.39 13.58
N GLY A 289 22.49 -10.13 13.85
CA GLY A 289 23.52 -9.85 12.85
C GLY A 289 24.79 -9.32 13.50
N ALA A 290 25.78 -9.04 12.66
CA ALA A 290 27.06 -8.50 13.09
C ALA A 290 27.55 -7.40 12.15
N THR A 291 28.51 -6.63 12.64
CA THR A 291 29.29 -5.67 11.83
C THR A 291 30.33 -6.38 10.98
N GLU A 292 31.02 -5.64 10.11
CA GLU A 292 32.17 -6.15 9.34
C GLU A 292 33.30 -6.63 10.28
N ASP A 293 33.50 -5.93 11.41
CA ASP A 293 34.43 -6.29 12.49
C ASP A 293 33.92 -7.39 13.43
N MET A 294 32.80 -8.05 13.10
CA MET A 294 32.20 -9.15 13.87
C MET A 294 31.73 -8.79 15.29
N HIS A 295 31.49 -7.50 15.58
CA HIS A 295 30.72 -7.10 16.75
C HIS A 295 29.22 -7.32 16.51
N LEU A 296 28.51 -7.84 17.50
CA LEU A 296 27.05 -7.99 17.45
C LEU A 296 26.37 -6.67 17.10
N TRP A 297 25.33 -6.75 16.27
CA TRP A 297 24.52 -5.58 15.92
C TRP A 297 23.96 -4.92 17.18
N ARG A 298 24.05 -3.59 17.24
CA ARG A 298 23.44 -2.76 18.28
C ARG A 298 22.90 -1.46 17.69
N PRO A 299 21.84 -0.90 18.27
CA PRO A 299 21.22 0.33 17.77
C PRO A 299 22.07 1.59 17.96
N ASP A 300 23.12 1.53 18.77
CA ASP A 300 24.04 2.64 19.09
C ASP A 300 25.44 2.45 18.48
N LEU A 301 25.61 1.41 17.65
CA LEU A 301 26.90 1.05 17.10
C LEU A 301 27.37 2.09 16.06
N ALA A 302 28.57 2.63 16.24
CA ALA A 302 29.24 3.43 15.23
C ALA A 302 29.79 2.49 14.14
N THR A 303 29.40 2.70 12.88
CA THR A 303 29.97 1.94 11.76
C THR A 303 31.18 2.67 11.18
N ASP A 304 32.14 1.92 10.63
CA ASP A 304 33.38 2.48 10.05
C ASP A 304 33.11 3.40 8.84
N ASN A 305 31.94 3.26 8.21
CA ASN A 305 31.51 4.06 7.08
C ASN A 305 31.03 5.48 7.48
N GLY A 306 31.14 5.85 8.75
CA GLY A 306 30.78 7.18 9.26
C GLY A 306 29.28 7.41 9.42
N ILE A 307 28.45 6.38 9.24
CA ILE A 307 27.00 6.42 9.49
C ILE A 307 26.67 5.41 10.59
N SER A 308 26.47 5.88 11.81
CA SER A 308 26.08 5.01 12.93
C SER A 308 24.77 4.29 12.66
N GLU A 309 24.65 3.09 13.23
CA GLU A 309 23.35 2.44 13.37
C GLU A 309 22.40 3.28 14.21
N ARG A 310 21.10 2.94 14.12
CA ARG A 310 20.05 3.71 14.78
C ARG A 310 18.91 2.85 15.28
N ASP A 311 18.40 3.26 16.43
CA ASP A 311 17.12 2.78 16.95
C ASP A 311 15.94 3.45 16.23
N ASN A 312 15.31 2.69 15.33
CA ASN A 312 14.13 3.15 14.60
C ASN A 312 12.80 2.83 15.32
N HIS A 313 12.81 2.29 16.54
CA HIS A 313 11.59 1.99 17.29
C HIS A 313 10.88 3.28 17.69
N GLY A 314 9.54 3.27 17.65
CA GLY A 314 8.68 4.41 17.91
C GLY A 314 8.58 5.41 16.75
N ARG A 315 8.79 4.94 15.50
CA ARG A 315 8.80 5.80 14.31
C ARG A 315 7.70 5.46 13.31
N MET A 316 7.19 6.49 12.66
CA MET A 316 6.34 6.42 11.48
C MET A 316 7.08 7.03 10.29
N TYR A 317 7.19 6.29 9.19
CA TYR A 317 7.79 6.76 7.95
C TYR A 317 6.74 7.02 6.88
N VAL A 318 6.70 8.25 6.36
CA VAL A 318 5.88 8.63 5.20
C VAL A 318 6.75 8.66 3.95
N TYR A 319 6.55 7.68 3.07
CA TYR A 319 7.17 7.66 1.76
C TYR A 319 6.19 8.16 0.72
N PHE A 320 6.55 9.22 0.01
CA PHE A 320 5.70 9.86 -0.98
C PHE A 320 6.37 9.97 -2.34
N ASN A 321 5.55 9.92 -3.38
CA ASN A 321 5.97 9.98 -4.77
C ASN A 321 5.23 11.13 -5.49
N PRO A 322 5.93 12.21 -5.89
CA PRO A 322 5.35 13.31 -6.64
C PRO A 322 4.76 12.91 -8.01
N HIS A 323 5.17 11.76 -8.55
CA HIS A 323 4.71 11.21 -9.83
C HIS A 323 3.47 10.32 -9.70
N ASP A 324 2.99 10.07 -8.47
CA ASP A 324 1.80 9.28 -8.21
C ASP A 324 0.53 10.02 -8.62
N ARG A 325 -0.04 9.59 -9.74
CA ARG A 325 -1.24 10.20 -10.34
C ARG A 325 -2.52 9.89 -9.59
N VAL A 326 -2.57 8.78 -8.85
CA VAL A 326 -3.76 8.44 -8.05
C VAL A 326 -3.79 9.38 -6.85
N MET A 327 -2.69 9.44 -6.10
CA MET A 327 -2.58 10.25 -4.88
C MET A 327 -2.57 11.76 -5.17
N GLY A 328 -2.05 12.18 -6.32
CA GLY A 328 -2.03 13.56 -6.80
C GLY A 328 -3.31 14.02 -7.51
N SER A 329 -4.33 13.16 -7.60
CA SER A 329 -5.63 13.54 -8.16
C SER A 329 -6.25 14.68 -7.33
N ALA A 330 -6.96 15.60 -7.99
CA ALA A 330 -7.58 16.74 -7.32
C ALA A 330 -8.49 16.34 -6.13
N PRO A 331 -9.23 15.21 -6.18
CA PRO A 331 -10.01 14.73 -5.04
C PRO A 331 -9.20 14.24 -3.84
N LEU A 332 -7.97 13.73 -4.06
CA LEU A 332 -7.16 13.13 -3.01
C LEU A 332 -6.13 14.09 -2.42
N GLN A 333 -5.18 14.59 -3.21
CA GLN A 333 -3.99 15.37 -2.78
C GLN A 333 -3.49 14.95 -1.39
N SER A 334 -3.06 13.70 -1.30
CA SER A 334 -2.77 13.04 -0.02
C SER A 334 -1.31 13.17 0.40
N ILE A 335 -0.99 12.75 1.63
CA ILE A 335 0.40 12.69 2.13
C ILE A 335 1.27 11.75 1.27
N GLY A 336 0.67 10.78 0.57
CA GLY A 336 1.38 9.91 -0.36
C GLY A 336 1.88 10.57 -1.64
N TRP A 337 1.36 11.75 -1.97
CA TRP A 337 1.80 12.55 -3.12
C TRP A 337 2.71 13.71 -2.71
N GLN A 338 2.31 14.47 -1.70
CA GLN A 338 2.98 15.74 -1.32
C GLN A 338 3.76 15.67 0.00
N GLY A 339 3.70 14.56 0.73
CA GLY A 339 4.26 14.45 2.07
C GLY A 339 3.45 15.22 3.11
N ILE A 340 4.09 15.49 4.24
CA ILE A 340 3.60 16.27 5.36
C ILE A 340 4.19 17.68 5.28
N ASP A 341 3.39 18.68 5.67
CA ASP A 341 3.85 20.07 5.74
C ASP A 341 4.93 20.28 6.83
N ASP A 342 5.82 21.24 6.59
CA ASP A 342 6.99 21.48 7.44
C ASP A 342 6.62 21.79 8.90
N LYS A 343 5.47 22.45 9.14
CA LYS A 343 5.04 22.81 10.49
C LYS A 343 4.61 21.58 11.27
N LEU A 344 3.77 20.73 10.68
CA LEU A 344 3.35 19.49 11.31
C LEU A 344 4.53 18.52 11.48
N LEU A 345 5.40 18.41 10.49
CA LEU A 345 6.59 17.57 10.56
C LEU A 345 7.52 18.00 11.70
N ALA A 346 7.75 19.31 11.87
CA ALA A 346 8.55 19.84 12.96
C ALA A 346 7.90 19.60 14.34
N GLU A 347 6.56 19.68 14.43
CA GLU A 347 5.82 19.38 15.67
C GLU A 347 5.96 17.90 16.08
N LEU A 348 5.91 16.98 15.12
CA LEU A 348 6.00 15.54 15.35
C LEU A 348 7.43 15.07 15.61
N GLY A 349 8.44 15.84 15.21
CA GLY A 349 9.85 15.62 15.55
C GLY A 349 10.38 14.28 15.03
N ASP A 350 11.09 13.54 15.87
CA ASP A 350 11.72 12.27 15.49
C ASP A 350 10.72 11.13 15.25
N THR A 351 9.50 11.26 15.78
CA THR A 351 8.46 10.23 15.66
C THR A 351 7.99 10.07 14.23
N VAL A 352 7.94 11.14 13.43
CA VAL A 352 7.51 11.07 12.04
C VAL A 352 8.63 11.51 11.11
N LYS A 353 9.03 10.60 10.24
CA LYS A 353 10.07 10.79 9.22
C LYS A 353 9.42 10.74 7.85
N GLN A 354 9.94 11.50 6.89
CA GLN A 354 9.48 11.39 5.50
C GLN A 354 10.59 11.37 4.49
N ARG A 355 10.34 10.66 3.38
CA ARG A 355 11.23 10.57 2.20
C ARG A 355 10.44 10.79 0.93
N MET A 356 11.06 11.48 -0.02
CA MET A 356 10.54 11.65 -1.37
C MET A 356 11.27 10.72 -2.32
N LEU A 357 10.53 10.06 -3.22
CA LEU A 357 11.08 9.34 -4.36
C LEU A 357 10.57 9.99 -5.64
N ALA A 358 11.48 10.61 -6.40
CA ALA A 358 11.12 11.40 -7.57
C ALA A 358 12.20 11.28 -8.66
N ARG A 359 11.78 11.41 -9.92
CA ARG A 359 12.68 11.47 -11.08
C ARG A 359 13.84 12.45 -10.85
N GLY A 360 15.06 11.98 -11.08
CA GLY A 360 16.27 12.80 -11.00
C GLY A 360 16.58 13.45 -9.65
N THR A 361 15.98 12.97 -8.55
CA THR A 361 16.21 13.48 -7.20
C THR A 361 16.82 12.38 -6.33
N PRO A 362 17.86 12.66 -5.52
CA PRO A 362 18.44 11.64 -4.66
C PRO A 362 17.48 11.23 -3.54
N CYS A 363 17.60 9.99 -3.06
CA CYS A 363 16.84 9.49 -1.92
C CYS A 363 17.72 8.73 -0.94
N GLY A 364 17.53 9.01 0.35
CA GLY A 364 18.38 8.47 1.40
C GLY A 364 19.63 9.30 1.70
N ASP A 365 19.80 10.47 1.07
CA ASP A 365 20.89 11.40 1.36
C ASP A 365 20.63 12.20 2.66
N GLU A 366 21.52 13.14 3.00
CA GLU A 366 21.39 14.01 4.17
C GLU A 366 19.99 14.67 4.25
N PRO A 367 19.40 14.76 5.46
CA PRO A 367 18.17 15.51 5.68
C PRO A 367 18.29 16.95 5.16
N GLY A 368 17.21 17.47 4.58
CA GLY A 368 17.20 18.80 4.03
C GLY A 368 15.93 19.16 3.27
N VAL A 369 15.89 20.38 2.76
CA VAL A 369 14.76 20.88 1.99
C VAL A 369 14.96 20.55 0.52
N GLN A 370 14.00 19.84 -0.07
CA GLN A 370 14.01 19.45 -1.49
C GLN A 370 12.94 20.20 -2.29
N ASN A 371 13.16 20.31 -3.60
CA ASN A 371 12.17 20.91 -4.50
C ASN A 371 11.04 19.91 -4.77
N PHE A 372 9.80 20.35 -4.61
CA PHE A 372 8.59 19.58 -4.95
C PHE A 372 7.88 20.18 -6.17
N GLY A 373 7.63 21.49 -6.16
CA GLY A 373 6.92 22.19 -7.24
C GLY A 373 7.70 22.33 -8.55
N THR A 374 9.01 22.03 -8.54
CA THR A 374 9.91 22.08 -9.70
C THR A 374 10.85 20.88 -9.66
N LEU A 375 10.46 19.80 -10.31
CA LEU A 375 11.26 18.58 -10.44
C LEU A 375 12.20 18.69 -11.65
N PRO A 376 13.26 17.87 -11.71
CA PRO A 376 14.09 17.76 -12.90
C PRO A 376 13.28 17.52 -14.19
N PRO A 377 13.80 17.92 -15.37
CA PRO A 377 13.08 17.77 -16.63
C PRO A 377 12.64 16.33 -16.89
N ILE A 378 11.45 16.16 -17.47
CA ILE A 378 10.91 14.87 -17.90
C ILE A 378 11.81 14.30 -19.01
N PRO A 379 12.39 13.10 -18.83
CA PRO A 379 13.29 12.51 -19.83
C PRO A 379 12.61 12.13 -21.15
N ASP A 380 11.40 11.56 -21.09
CA ASP A 380 10.59 11.15 -22.25
C ASP A 380 9.19 11.82 -22.18
N PRO A 381 9.08 13.11 -22.53
CA PRO A 381 7.81 13.82 -22.46
C PRO A 381 6.84 13.34 -23.55
N GLU A 382 5.56 13.21 -23.18
CA GLU A 382 4.48 12.95 -24.13
C GLU A 382 4.38 14.09 -25.16
N PRO A 383 3.88 13.82 -26.39
CA PRO A 383 3.73 14.84 -27.42
C PRO A 383 2.98 16.08 -26.92
N GLY A 384 3.59 17.26 -27.04
CA GLY A 384 3.00 18.53 -26.61
C GLY A 384 3.19 18.88 -25.13
N VAL A 385 3.86 18.03 -24.35
CA VAL A 385 4.20 18.30 -22.94
C VAL A 385 5.53 19.04 -22.86
N ASN A 386 5.58 20.10 -22.06
CA ASN A 386 6.84 20.79 -21.76
C ASN A 386 7.68 19.91 -20.82
N PRO A 387 8.96 19.64 -21.11
CA PRO A 387 9.83 18.84 -20.23
C PRO A 387 9.92 19.38 -18.79
N ASN A 388 9.73 20.69 -18.58
CA ASN A 388 9.75 21.30 -17.24
C ASN A 388 8.39 21.26 -16.52
N SER A 389 7.38 20.63 -17.11
CA SER A 389 6.09 20.41 -16.45
C SER A 389 6.24 19.46 -15.26
N PHE A 390 5.39 19.66 -14.25
CA PHE A 390 5.33 18.74 -13.11
C PHE A 390 4.85 17.35 -13.54
N TRP A 391 3.72 17.29 -14.26
CA TRP A 391 3.17 16.05 -14.82
C TRP A 391 3.63 15.82 -16.27
N ASN A 392 3.91 14.56 -16.61
CA ASN A 392 4.04 14.12 -18.00
C ASN A 392 2.67 14.04 -18.70
N GLY A 393 2.07 15.21 -18.91
CA GLY A 393 0.71 15.40 -19.42
C GLY A 393 -0.34 15.45 -18.33
N ASN A 394 -1.21 16.46 -18.40
CA ASN A 394 -2.37 16.67 -17.52
C ASN A 394 -3.64 16.88 -18.36
N ARG A 395 -4.80 16.54 -17.79
CA ARG A 395 -6.11 16.65 -18.45
C ARG A 395 -6.91 17.77 -17.79
N THR A 396 -7.51 18.64 -18.59
CA THR A 396 -8.45 19.64 -18.10
C THR A 396 -9.87 19.09 -18.15
N LEU A 397 -10.58 19.12 -17.03
CA LEU A 397 -11.97 18.70 -16.90
C LEU A 397 -12.76 19.83 -16.23
N LEU A 398 -13.86 20.27 -16.85
CA LEU A 398 -14.72 21.35 -16.32
C LEU A 398 -13.93 22.62 -15.89
N GLY A 399 -12.84 22.94 -16.60
CA GLY A 399 -12.00 24.10 -16.31
C GLY A 399 -10.94 23.90 -15.21
N THR A 400 -10.88 22.73 -14.57
CA THR A 400 -9.85 22.39 -13.58
C THR A 400 -8.91 21.28 -14.09
N GLN A 401 -7.70 21.22 -13.54
CA GLN A 401 -6.78 20.13 -13.84
C GLN A 401 -7.19 18.87 -13.07
N LEU A 402 -7.19 17.72 -13.74
CA LEU A 402 -7.51 16.42 -13.16
C LEU A 402 -6.52 16.06 -12.04
N TRP A 403 -5.22 16.25 -12.32
CA TRP A 403 -4.16 16.13 -11.31
C TRP A 403 -3.79 17.51 -10.79
N ALA A 404 -3.67 17.62 -9.47
CA ALA A 404 -3.27 18.86 -8.83
C ALA A 404 -1.86 19.26 -9.29
N VAL A 405 -1.67 20.54 -9.62
CA VAL A 405 -0.35 21.08 -9.96
C VAL A 405 0.15 21.86 -8.75
N PRO A 406 1.29 21.49 -8.15
CA PRO A 406 1.83 22.22 -7.01
C PRO A 406 2.22 23.64 -7.39
N LYS A 407 2.33 24.50 -6.38
CA LYS A 407 2.78 25.87 -6.61
C LYS A 407 4.21 25.83 -7.15
N TRP A 408 4.51 26.67 -8.15
CA TRP A 408 5.86 26.76 -8.69
C TRP A 408 6.84 27.15 -7.59
N GLY A 409 7.93 26.38 -7.46
CA GLY A 409 8.94 26.56 -6.42
C GLY A 409 8.55 26.04 -5.03
N GLN A 410 7.40 25.34 -4.88
CA GLN A 410 7.06 24.65 -3.64
C GLN A 410 8.19 23.70 -3.23
N LYS A 411 8.50 23.69 -1.93
CA LYS A 411 9.53 22.83 -1.34
C LYS A 411 8.92 21.91 -0.30
N VAL A 412 9.67 20.87 0.06
CA VAL A 412 9.29 19.90 1.08
C VAL A 412 10.51 19.54 1.93
N THR A 413 10.33 19.43 3.24
CA THR A 413 11.39 19.00 4.15
C THR A 413 11.52 17.48 4.19
N ILE A 414 12.71 16.95 3.96
CA ILE A 414 13.07 15.55 4.17
C ILE A 414 13.86 15.47 5.46
N ASN A 415 13.28 14.89 6.51
CA ASN A 415 13.89 14.80 7.85
C ASN A 415 14.41 13.38 8.20
N ALA A 416 14.16 12.40 7.33
CA ALA A 416 14.67 11.04 7.49
C ALA A 416 16.18 11.00 7.24
N GLU A 417 16.89 10.27 8.09
CA GLU A 417 18.34 10.26 8.17
C GLU A 417 18.99 9.69 6.91
N LYS A 418 20.26 10.04 6.70
CA LYS A 418 21.06 9.46 5.62
C LYS A 418 21.23 7.95 5.79
N VAL A 419 21.23 7.22 4.69
CA VAL A 419 21.53 5.78 4.63
C VAL A 419 22.93 5.54 4.05
N PRO A 420 23.58 4.38 4.31
CA PRO A 420 24.94 4.11 3.83
C PRO A 420 25.14 4.18 2.32
N ASN A 421 24.12 3.80 1.54
CA ASN A 421 24.20 3.82 0.09
C ASN A 421 22.95 4.48 -0.50
N PRO A 422 22.85 5.82 -0.45
CA PRO A 422 21.69 6.54 -0.97
C PRO A 422 21.54 6.32 -2.47
N ILE A 423 20.32 6.43 -2.97
CA ILE A 423 20.07 6.45 -4.41
C ILE A 423 20.46 7.84 -4.91
N THR A 424 21.39 7.89 -5.86
CA THR A 424 21.86 9.15 -6.44
C THR A 424 20.86 9.72 -7.44
N ALA A 425 20.92 11.03 -7.69
CA ALA A 425 20.14 11.69 -8.74
C ALA A 425 20.40 11.08 -10.13
N ASP A 426 21.65 10.69 -10.39
CA ASP A 426 22.06 10.05 -11.65
C ASP A 426 21.45 8.65 -11.79
N GLU A 427 21.45 7.84 -10.73
CA GLU A 427 20.76 6.54 -10.73
C GLU A 427 19.26 6.71 -10.96
N MET A 428 18.62 7.68 -10.29
CA MET A 428 17.18 7.99 -10.46
C MET A 428 16.84 8.58 -11.84
N SER A 429 17.85 8.94 -12.64
CA SER A 429 17.67 9.45 -14.01
C SER A 429 17.88 8.38 -15.08
N LYS A 430 18.42 7.21 -14.72
CA LYS A 430 18.70 6.13 -15.67
C LYS A 430 17.41 5.38 -16.02
N PRO A 431 17.18 5.11 -17.32
CA PRO A 431 16.07 4.26 -17.72
C PRO A 431 16.38 2.78 -17.49
N VAL A 432 15.31 1.99 -17.36
CA VAL A 432 15.34 0.53 -17.44
C VAL A 432 14.71 0.10 -18.77
N GLU A 433 15.29 -0.88 -19.44
CA GLU A 433 14.69 -1.43 -20.65
C GLU A 433 13.47 -2.29 -20.30
N LYS A 434 12.32 -2.00 -20.91
CA LYS A 434 11.04 -2.68 -20.72
C LYS A 434 10.47 -3.11 -22.06
N PHE A 435 9.93 -4.33 -22.13
CA PHE A 435 9.24 -4.81 -23.32
C PHE A 435 7.73 -4.54 -23.22
N VAL A 436 7.25 -3.72 -24.15
CA VAL A 436 5.87 -3.23 -24.17
C VAL A 436 5.10 -3.91 -25.29
N VAL A 437 3.95 -4.49 -24.94
CA VAL A 437 3.06 -5.23 -25.81
C VAL A 437 1.87 -4.34 -26.16
N THR A 438 1.76 -4.04 -27.45
CA THR A 438 0.68 -3.21 -28.01
C THR A 438 0.12 -3.89 -29.25
N VAL A 439 -0.87 -3.25 -29.91
CA VAL A 439 -1.36 -3.66 -31.24
C VAL A 439 -0.26 -3.73 -32.31
N LYS A 440 0.88 -3.05 -32.10
CA LYS A 440 2.06 -3.09 -32.99
C LYS A 440 3.06 -4.19 -32.64
N GLY A 441 2.70 -5.11 -31.75
CA GLY A 441 3.57 -6.17 -31.24
C GLY A 441 4.39 -5.76 -30.01
N LYS A 442 5.31 -6.66 -29.62
CA LYS A 442 6.23 -6.50 -28.48
C LYS A 442 7.45 -5.70 -28.90
N ASN A 443 7.66 -4.53 -28.29
CA ASN A 443 8.73 -3.60 -28.65
C ASN A 443 9.53 -3.18 -27.39
N PRO A 444 10.87 -3.10 -27.47
CA PRO A 444 11.68 -2.57 -26.38
C PRO A 444 11.47 -1.06 -26.24
N ARG A 445 11.41 -0.57 -25.00
CA ARG A 445 11.29 0.84 -24.64
C ARG A 445 12.15 1.14 -23.42
N GLN A 446 12.61 2.38 -23.33
CA GLN A 446 13.28 2.90 -22.13
C GLN A 446 12.23 3.44 -21.17
N ALA A 447 12.08 2.81 -20.02
CA ALA A 447 11.19 3.23 -18.95
C ALA A 447 11.98 4.02 -17.91
N TYR A 448 11.57 5.27 -17.67
CA TYR A 448 12.10 6.13 -16.61
C TYR A 448 11.21 6.06 -15.38
N PHE A 449 11.68 6.59 -14.23
CA PHE A 449 10.89 6.60 -13.00
C PHE A 449 9.54 7.34 -13.13
N ASP A 450 9.53 8.46 -13.86
CA ASP A 450 8.29 9.09 -14.33
C ASP A 450 7.94 8.46 -15.68
N GLU A 451 7.23 7.32 -15.62
CA GLU A 451 6.91 6.56 -16.81
C GLU A 451 6.05 7.38 -17.80
N SER A 452 6.31 7.22 -19.09
CA SER A 452 5.47 7.75 -20.17
C SER A 452 4.38 6.76 -20.56
N ARG A 453 3.33 7.21 -21.24
CA ARG A 453 2.26 6.32 -21.73
C ARG A 453 2.80 5.27 -22.70
N ARG A 454 3.86 5.63 -23.44
CA ARG A 454 4.51 4.76 -24.43
C ARG A 454 5.16 3.52 -23.82
N VAL A 455 5.38 3.50 -22.50
CA VAL A 455 5.95 2.35 -21.79
C VAL A 455 4.91 1.47 -21.11
N GLN A 456 3.61 1.74 -21.34
CA GLN A 456 2.50 0.93 -20.84
C GLN A 456 2.06 -0.11 -21.85
N ASP A 457 1.84 -1.32 -21.35
CA ASP A 457 1.17 -2.38 -22.08
C ASP A 457 -0.30 -2.00 -22.35
N MET A 458 -0.88 -2.50 -23.44
CA MET A 458 -2.34 -2.47 -23.58
C MET A 458 -3.00 -3.42 -22.57
N LEU A 459 -4.24 -3.17 -22.15
CA LEU A 459 -4.88 -3.96 -21.08
C LEU A 459 -4.96 -5.46 -21.38
N SER A 460 -5.19 -5.83 -22.65
CA SER A 460 -5.23 -7.23 -23.09
C SER A 460 -3.84 -7.86 -23.35
N ALA A 461 -2.75 -7.17 -23.01
CA ALA A 461 -1.41 -7.67 -23.22
C ALA A 461 -1.18 -8.99 -22.47
N LYS A 462 -0.51 -9.91 -23.16
CA LYS A 462 -0.17 -11.23 -22.63
C LYS A 462 1.33 -11.43 -22.52
N ASP A 463 1.74 -12.26 -21.58
CA ASP A 463 3.10 -12.74 -21.45
C ASP A 463 3.40 -13.87 -22.45
N SER A 464 4.58 -14.49 -22.34
CA SER A 464 5.01 -15.60 -23.19
C SER A 464 4.19 -16.87 -22.99
N ASP A 465 3.59 -17.05 -21.82
CA ASP A 465 2.82 -18.23 -21.44
C ASP A 465 1.33 -18.07 -21.83
N GLY A 466 0.96 -16.91 -22.38
CA GLY A 466 -0.38 -16.59 -22.84
C GLY A 466 -1.30 -16.07 -21.74
N ALA A 467 -0.78 -15.85 -20.53
CA ALA A 467 -1.51 -15.22 -19.43
C ALA A 467 -1.53 -13.71 -19.59
N TYR A 468 -2.57 -13.04 -19.09
CA TYR A 468 -2.63 -11.58 -19.12
C TYR A 468 -1.57 -10.99 -18.18
N LYS A 469 -0.87 -9.97 -18.66
CA LYS A 469 0.09 -9.22 -17.84
C LYS A 469 -0.56 -8.49 -16.66
N ASP A 470 -1.81 -8.05 -16.81
CA ASP A 470 -2.67 -7.62 -15.71
C ASP A 470 -3.64 -8.78 -15.40
N PRO A 471 -3.41 -9.57 -14.33
CA PRO A 471 -4.28 -10.68 -13.96
C PRO A 471 -5.71 -10.25 -13.65
N CYS A 472 -5.93 -8.99 -13.26
CA CYS A 472 -7.26 -8.46 -12.93
C CYS A 472 -8.09 -8.15 -14.17
N TYR A 473 -7.45 -8.00 -15.35
CA TYR A 473 -8.12 -7.62 -16.61
C TYR A 473 -9.33 -8.49 -16.93
N THR A 474 -9.21 -9.81 -16.76
CA THR A 474 -10.29 -10.77 -17.07
C THR A 474 -11.58 -10.48 -16.30
N PHE A 475 -11.46 -10.11 -15.02
CA PHE A 475 -12.59 -9.88 -14.12
C PHE A 475 -13.14 -8.44 -14.27
N LEU A 476 -12.24 -7.48 -14.54
CA LEU A 476 -12.62 -6.09 -14.79
C LEU A 476 -13.38 -5.92 -16.10
N ASP A 477 -12.97 -6.60 -17.17
CA ASP A 477 -13.67 -6.57 -18.46
C ASP A 477 -15.15 -6.99 -18.34
N SER A 478 -15.47 -7.85 -17.36
CA SER A 478 -16.82 -8.35 -17.14
C SER A 478 -17.77 -7.35 -16.50
N ILE A 479 -17.28 -6.26 -15.92
CA ILE A 479 -18.11 -5.24 -15.26
C ILE A 479 -18.22 -3.93 -16.03
N TYR A 480 -17.43 -3.74 -17.10
CA TYR A 480 -17.43 -2.48 -17.85
C TYR A 480 -18.69 -2.29 -18.68
N ASP A 481 -19.17 -1.05 -18.71
CA ASP A 481 -20.34 -0.67 -19.48
C ASP A 481 -19.98 -0.18 -20.89
N ARG A 482 -20.98 -0.24 -21.79
CA ARG A 482 -20.94 0.41 -23.10
C ARG A 482 -21.09 1.91 -22.90
N GLN A 483 -20.12 2.70 -23.37
CA GLN A 483 -20.02 4.12 -23.07
C GLN A 483 -19.94 5.00 -24.33
N LEU A 484 -19.42 4.48 -25.45
CA LEU A 484 -19.22 5.28 -26.65
C LEU A 484 -20.42 5.25 -27.60
N TRP A 485 -20.81 6.43 -28.07
CA TRP A 485 -21.75 6.57 -29.17
C TRP A 485 -21.01 6.57 -30.50
N MET A 486 -21.35 5.62 -31.36
CA MET A 486 -20.79 5.43 -32.70
C MET A 486 -21.70 6.07 -33.75
N GLU A 487 -21.11 6.75 -34.72
CA GLU A 487 -21.82 7.14 -35.95
C GLU A 487 -21.67 6.02 -36.99
N ARG A 488 -22.81 5.50 -37.46
CA ARG A 488 -22.88 4.51 -38.54
C ARG A 488 -23.57 5.10 -39.74
N GLN A 489 -23.24 4.61 -40.93
CA GLN A 489 -24.00 4.95 -42.13
C GLN A 489 -25.36 4.25 -42.09
N ASP A 490 -26.41 5.00 -42.38
CA ASP A 490 -27.77 4.48 -42.45
C ASP A 490 -28.46 5.14 -43.63
N VAL A 491 -28.64 4.36 -44.70
CA VAL A 491 -29.25 4.81 -45.96
C VAL A 491 -30.74 5.15 -45.81
N TYR A 492 -31.38 4.79 -44.69
CA TYR A 492 -32.77 5.11 -44.38
C TYR A 492 -32.93 6.29 -43.43
N ALA A 493 -31.84 6.77 -42.81
CA ALA A 493 -31.86 7.98 -42.00
C ALA A 493 -31.81 9.23 -42.90
N ASN A 494 -32.57 10.28 -42.55
CA ASN A 494 -32.59 11.53 -43.31
C ASN A 494 -31.21 12.20 -43.47
N SER A 495 -30.27 11.93 -42.55
CA SER A 495 -28.88 12.41 -42.56
C SER A 495 -27.89 11.44 -43.24
N GLY A 496 -28.34 10.27 -43.71
CA GLY A 496 -27.47 9.19 -44.18
C GLY A 496 -26.64 8.52 -43.07
N LYS A 497 -26.88 8.89 -41.81
CA LYS A 497 -26.13 8.43 -40.64
C LYS A 497 -27.04 8.20 -39.45
N ARG A 498 -26.76 7.16 -38.67
CA ARG A 498 -27.40 6.85 -37.40
C ARG A 498 -26.37 6.89 -36.28
N ARG A 499 -26.74 7.47 -35.14
CA ARG A 499 -25.94 7.43 -33.91
C ARG A 499 -26.48 6.32 -33.02
N GLU A 500 -25.64 5.39 -32.62
CA GLU A 500 -26.00 4.29 -31.73
C GLU A 500 -24.88 3.98 -30.76
N LEU A 501 -25.21 3.39 -29.62
CA LEU A 501 -24.21 2.99 -28.63
C LEU A 501 -23.38 1.83 -29.19
N GLU A 502 -22.05 1.86 -28.99
CA GLU A 502 -21.11 0.81 -29.42
C GLU A 502 -21.61 -0.59 -29.08
N THR A 503 -21.32 -1.63 -29.86
CA THR A 503 -21.71 -3.00 -29.51
C THR A 503 -20.87 -3.55 -28.35
N GLU A 504 -21.26 -4.70 -27.80
CA GLU A 504 -20.43 -5.36 -26.78
C GLU A 504 -19.05 -5.75 -27.34
N ASP A 505 -18.98 -6.26 -28.57
CA ASP A 505 -17.71 -6.61 -29.21
C ASP A 505 -16.83 -5.38 -29.45
N GLU A 506 -17.41 -4.25 -29.87
CA GLU A 506 -16.68 -2.99 -30.03
C GLU A 506 -16.16 -2.47 -28.68
N ARG A 507 -16.96 -2.59 -27.61
CA ARG A 507 -16.51 -2.26 -26.25
C ARG A 507 -15.36 -3.17 -25.82
N ARG A 508 -15.44 -4.49 -26.05
CA ARG A 508 -14.36 -5.46 -25.76
C ARG A 508 -13.07 -5.04 -26.45
N GLU A 509 -13.15 -4.80 -27.75
CA GLU A 509 -12.00 -4.43 -28.58
C GLU A 509 -11.38 -3.12 -28.12
N ARG A 510 -12.21 -2.09 -27.88
CA ARG A 510 -11.76 -0.79 -27.38
C ARG A 510 -11.03 -0.90 -26.05
N ILE A 511 -11.59 -1.63 -25.09
CA ILE A 511 -10.98 -1.82 -23.78
C ILE A 511 -9.70 -2.65 -23.91
N ALA A 512 -9.71 -3.74 -24.68
CA ALA A 512 -8.56 -4.59 -24.90
C ALA A 512 -7.35 -3.82 -25.47
N MET A 513 -7.59 -2.88 -26.38
CA MET A 513 -6.57 -2.07 -27.04
C MET A 513 -6.18 -0.80 -26.26
N TYR A 514 -6.86 -0.49 -25.16
CA TYR A 514 -6.58 0.70 -24.38
C TYR A 514 -5.19 0.61 -23.72
N GLN A 515 -4.38 1.65 -23.89
CA GLN A 515 -3.14 1.84 -23.15
C GLN A 515 -3.38 2.86 -22.04
N PRO A 516 -3.30 2.46 -20.76
CA PRO A 516 -3.52 3.35 -19.63
C PRO A 516 -2.41 4.40 -19.52
N MET A 517 -2.69 5.48 -18.80
CA MET A 517 -1.62 6.39 -18.35
C MET A 517 -0.90 5.71 -17.18
N PRO A 518 0.42 5.77 -17.09
CA PRO A 518 1.13 5.22 -15.94
C PRO A 518 0.72 5.97 -14.68
N THR A 519 0.27 5.22 -13.68
CA THR A 519 -0.15 5.77 -12.39
C THR A 519 1.04 6.16 -11.53
N ASN A 520 2.17 5.47 -11.73
CA ASN A 520 3.33 5.43 -10.83
C ASN A 520 2.98 5.10 -9.37
N HIS A 521 1.78 4.56 -9.10
CA HIS A 521 1.24 4.44 -7.75
C HIS A 521 1.95 3.34 -6.93
N SER A 522 2.22 2.19 -7.54
CA SER A 522 2.92 1.07 -6.89
C SER A 522 4.44 1.09 -7.10
N THR A 523 4.98 2.19 -7.64
CA THR A 523 6.42 2.28 -7.94
C THR A 523 7.29 2.22 -6.69
N LEU A 524 6.88 2.85 -5.57
CA LEU A 524 7.64 2.83 -4.32
C LEU A 524 7.91 1.40 -3.83
N PRO A 525 6.89 0.57 -3.51
CA PRO A 525 7.14 -0.77 -3.01
C PRO A 525 7.79 -1.70 -4.04
N MET A 526 7.63 -1.44 -5.34
CA MET A 526 8.27 -2.24 -6.40
C MET A 526 9.70 -1.79 -6.73
N HIS A 527 10.15 -0.62 -6.25
CA HIS A 527 11.47 -0.10 -6.57
C HIS A 527 12.56 -0.79 -5.73
N GLN A 528 13.11 -1.89 -6.26
CA GLN A 528 14.06 -2.77 -5.55
C GLN A 528 15.24 -2.02 -4.92
N VAL A 529 15.83 -1.05 -5.64
CA VAL A 529 16.96 -0.26 -5.12
C VAL A 529 16.54 0.59 -3.91
N PHE A 530 15.30 1.08 -3.89
CA PHE A 530 14.77 1.85 -2.76
C PHE A 530 14.49 0.94 -1.57
N MET A 531 13.84 -0.20 -1.82
CA MET A 531 13.53 -1.17 -0.77
C MET A 531 14.82 -1.70 -0.10
N SER A 532 15.81 -2.09 -0.90
CA SER A 532 17.07 -2.67 -0.40
C SER A 532 18.03 -1.66 0.24
N ARG A 533 18.13 -0.44 -0.31
CA ARG A 533 19.14 0.54 0.17
C ARG A 533 18.60 1.59 1.12
N VAL A 534 17.29 1.86 1.09
CA VAL A 534 16.67 2.92 1.89
C VAL A 534 15.69 2.33 2.90
N ALA A 535 14.62 1.67 2.46
CA ALA A 535 13.59 1.17 3.36
C ALA A 535 14.13 0.15 4.37
N ALA A 536 15.04 -0.73 3.96
CA ALA A 536 15.69 -1.70 4.86
C ALA A 536 16.47 -1.04 6.02
N TYR A 537 16.96 0.19 5.85
CA TYR A 537 17.69 0.95 6.89
C TYR A 537 16.78 1.81 7.77
N ASP A 538 15.51 1.96 7.39
CA ASP A 538 14.48 2.64 8.17
C ASP A 538 13.71 1.66 9.08
N LEU A 539 13.84 0.36 8.85
CA LEU A 539 13.29 -0.68 9.72
C LEU A 539 13.94 -0.63 11.11
N PRO A 540 13.16 -0.74 12.20
CA PRO A 540 13.70 -1.13 13.50
C PRO A 540 14.15 -2.60 13.44
N ILE A 541 15.29 -2.89 14.08
CA ILE A 541 15.83 -4.25 14.18
C ILE A 541 15.69 -4.67 15.64
N GLY A 542 15.19 -5.89 15.86
CA GLY A 542 15.05 -6.45 17.20
C GLY A 542 14.62 -7.91 17.20
N PHE A 543 13.98 -8.36 18.27
CA PHE A 543 13.63 -9.76 18.48
C PHE A 543 12.57 -10.26 17.50
N CYS A 544 12.58 -11.56 17.26
CA CYS A 544 11.57 -12.26 16.47
C CYS A 544 11.39 -13.68 17.05
N ASP A 545 11.12 -13.75 18.35
CA ASP A 545 10.90 -14.98 19.12
C ASP A 545 9.71 -15.79 18.54
N ALA A 546 8.74 -15.12 17.88
CA ALA A 546 7.61 -15.77 17.21
C ALA A 546 8.04 -16.71 16.07
N TYR A 547 9.19 -16.45 15.43
CA TYR A 547 9.71 -17.31 14.37
C TYR A 547 10.25 -18.63 14.91
N GLU A 548 10.89 -18.58 16.09
CA GLU A 548 11.50 -19.74 16.75
C GLU A 548 10.50 -20.51 17.63
N THR A 549 9.31 -19.93 17.86
CA THR A 549 8.27 -20.54 18.68
C THR A 549 7.86 -21.90 18.09
N PRO A 550 7.89 -22.99 18.90
CA PRO A 550 7.49 -24.33 18.47
C PRO A 550 6.05 -24.43 17.96
N ASP A 551 5.67 -25.63 17.52
CA ASP A 551 4.30 -26.01 17.13
C ASP A 551 3.73 -25.25 15.91
N GLY A 552 4.60 -24.61 15.14
CA GLY A 552 4.24 -23.96 13.87
C GLY A 552 3.49 -22.64 14.05
N PHE A 553 3.71 -21.95 15.17
CA PHE A 553 3.11 -20.64 15.45
C PHE A 553 3.33 -19.63 14.31
N TRP A 554 4.56 -19.46 13.83
CA TRP A 554 4.89 -18.61 12.68
C TRP A 554 4.06 -18.92 11.42
N TYR A 555 3.93 -20.21 11.09
CA TYR A 555 3.12 -20.63 9.95
C TYR A 555 1.61 -20.43 10.19
N GLY A 556 1.18 -20.52 11.44
CA GLY A 556 -0.15 -20.10 11.88
C GLY A 556 -0.39 -18.62 11.58
N LEU A 557 0.52 -17.74 11.98
CA LEU A 557 0.44 -16.30 11.70
C LEU A 557 0.38 -15.98 10.20
N ILE A 558 1.22 -16.63 9.38
CA ILE A 558 1.20 -16.45 7.91
C ILE A 558 -0.16 -16.86 7.33
N ARG A 559 -0.71 -17.98 7.79
CA ARG A 559 -2.06 -18.40 7.38
C ARG A 559 -3.10 -17.39 7.86
N ASP A 560 -3.00 -16.95 9.11
CA ASP A 560 -3.96 -16.07 9.78
C ASP A 560 -4.00 -14.65 9.17
N ALA A 561 -2.87 -14.22 8.59
CA ALA A 561 -2.74 -13.01 7.81
C ALA A 561 -3.48 -13.04 6.45
N ASP A 562 -3.74 -14.22 5.88
CA ASP A 562 -4.49 -14.37 4.62
C ASP A 562 -5.95 -14.74 4.89
N TRP A 563 -6.86 -13.77 4.79
CA TRP A 563 -8.30 -13.97 5.03
C TRP A 563 -8.96 -15.07 4.18
N THR A 564 -8.36 -15.47 3.06
CA THR A 564 -8.89 -16.54 2.19
C THR A 564 -8.50 -17.94 2.64
N GLN A 565 -7.51 -18.05 3.53
CA GLN A 565 -6.95 -19.30 4.04
C GLN A 565 -7.44 -19.67 5.45
N THR A 566 -8.09 -18.74 6.14
CA THR A 566 -8.45 -18.87 7.56
C THR A 566 -9.89 -19.31 7.78
N ASN A 567 -10.23 -19.50 9.06
CA ASN A 567 -11.61 -19.54 9.55
C ASN A 567 -12.23 -18.15 9.72
N ASP A 568 -11.76 -17.14 8.98
CA ASP A 568 -12.36 -15.81 9.01
C ASP A 568 -13.85 -15.89 8.67
N ALA A 569 -14.70 -15.55 9.65
CA ALA A 569 -16.15 -15.69 9.54
C ALA A 569 -16.70 -14.76 8.45
N TYR A 570 -16.07 -13.60 8.23
CA TYR A 570 -16.46 -12.72 7.15
C TYR A 570 -16.20 -13.39 5.80
N TYR A 571 -14.99 -13.90 5.54
CA TYR A 571 -14.67 -14.58 4.28
C TYR A 571 -15.49 -15.87 4.05
N ARG A 572 -15.65 -16.70 5.08
CA ARG A 572 -16.33 -18.00 4.94
C ARG A 572 -17.84 -17.85 4.89
N GLU A 573 -18.41 -17.11 5.82
CA GLU A 573 -19.85 -17.13 6.13
C GLU A 573 -20.53 -15.80 5.76
N GLY A 574 -19.75 -14.71 5.66
CA GLY A 574 -20.27 -13.37 5.36
C GLY A 574 -20.58 -12.56 6.60
N GLU A 575 -20.20 -13.08 7.76
CA GLU A 575 -20.43 -12.48 9.05
C GLU A 575 -19.34 -11.43 9.30
N LEU A 576 -19.67 -10.18 8.96
CA LEU A 576 -18.78 -9.06 9.16
C LEU A 576 -18.90 -8.55 10.60
N THR A 577 -17.86 -8.77 11.41
CA THR A 577 -17.73 -8.14 12.73
C THR A 577 -17.04 -6.79 12.60
N MET A 578 -17.74 -5.72 13.00
CA MET A 578 -17.20 -4.37 13.01
C MET A 578 -16.77 -4.00 14.43
N PRO A 579 -15.50 -3.62 14.66
CA PRO A 579 -15.06 -3.11 15.96
C PRO A 579 -15.63 -1.71 16.21
N PRO A 580 -15.72 -1.24 17.47
CA PRO A 580 -15.97 0.17 17.73
C PRO A 580 -14.85 1.03 17.15
N ALA A 581 -15.17 2.25 16.71
CA ALA A 581 -14.16 3.19 16.26
C ALA A 581 -13.25 3.58 17.44
N PRO A 582 -11.92 3.45 17.33
CA PRO A 582 -11.00 3.79 18.40
C PRO A 582 -10.98 5.30 18.68
N SER A 583 -10.76 5.69 19.93
CA SER A 583 -10.81 7.09 20.38
C SER A 583 -9.73 7.99 19.75
N GLN A 584 -8.66 7.39 19.22
CA GLN A 584 -7.61 8.09 18.46
C GLN A 584 -8.12 8.63 17.12
N ILE A 585 -9.23 8.12 16.60
CA ILE A 585 -9.87 8.64 15.39
C ILE A 585 -10.91 9.68 15.82
N ASP A 586 -10.60 10.95 15.54
CA ASP A 586 -11.45 12.07 15.92
C ASP A 586 -12.76 12.07 15.12
N SER A 587 -13.90 12.06 15.79
CA SER A 587 -15.21 11.96 15.13
C SER A 587 -15.78 13.29 14.65
N GLU A 588 -15.10 14.42 14.86
CA GLU A 588 -15.65 15.74 14.51
C GLU A 588 -15.88 15.88 13.00
N THR A 589 -17.13 16.18 12.65
CA THR A 589 -17.56 16.38 11.26
C THR A 589 -17.89 17.84 10.96
N VAL A 590 -17.91 18.20 9.68
CA VAL A 590 -18.35 19.53 9.25
C VAL A 590 -19.81 19.80 9.65
N ALA A 591 -20.69 18.80 9.60
CA ALA A 591 -22.08 18.91 10.01
C ALA A 591 -22.22 19.36 11.48
N GLU A 592 -21.42 18.78 12.38
CA GLU A 592 -21.42 19.13 13.80
C GLU A 592 -20.96 20.57 14.02
N VAL A 593 -19.88 20.99 13.34
CA VAL A 593 -19.34 22.36 13.45
C VAL A 593 -20.34 23.39 12.94
N VAL A 594 -20.98 23.14 11.78
CA VAL A 594 -22.01 24.03 11.23
C VAL A 594 -23.20 24.13 12.18
N THR A 595 -23.66 22.99 12.72
CA THR A 595 -24.78 22.95 13.68
C THR A 595 -24.46 23.75 14.95
N LYS A 596 -23.25 23.60 15.51
CA LYS A 596 -22.80 24.39 16.67
C LYS A 596 -22.77 25.89 16.36
N ALA A 597 -22.21 26.28 15.22
CA ALA A 597 -22.15 27.67 14.79
C ALA A 597 -23.55 28.28 14.57
N ASP A 598 -24.50 27.51 14.03
CA ASP A 598 -25.89 27.95 13.87
C ASP A 598 -26.60 28.13 15.21
N GLN A 599 -26.40 27.21 16.16
CA GLN A 599 -26.94 27.33 17.52
C GLN A 599 -26.34 28.56 18.25
N GLU A 600 -25.05 28.83 18.08
CA GLU A 600 -24.43 30.04 18.62
C GLU A 600 -25.01 31.29 17.97
N ARG A 601 -25.12 31.34 16.63
CA ARG A 601 -25.74 32.47 15.92
C ARG A 601 -27.18 32.72 16.35
N GLN A 602 -27.97 31.68 16.61
CA GLN A 602 -29.32 31.82 17.14
C GLN A 602 -29.34 32.37 18.57
N LYS A 603 -28.37 32.00 19.41
CA LYS A 603 -28.22 32.56 20.77
C LYS A 603 -27.84 34.04 20.76
N TRP A 604 -26.98 34.47 19.82
CA TRP A 604 -26.53 35.86 19.71
C TRP A 604 -27.46 36.75 18.87
N GLY A 605 -28.20 36.18 17.91
CA GLY A 605 -29.17 36.90 17.07
C GLY A 605 -30.57 37.02 17.68
N GLY A 606 -30.80 36.38 18.84
CA GLY A 606 -31.99 36.54 19.67
C GLY A 606 -31.79 37.46 20.89
N ALA A 607 -30.65 38.17 20.97
CA ALA A 607 -30.30 39.11 22.03
C ALA A 607 -30.51 40.57 21.60
#